data_AF-A0A942U4A7-F1
#
_entry.id   AF-A0A942U4A7-F1
#
_cell.length_a   1.000
_cell.length_b   1.000
_cell.length_c   1.000
_cell.angle_alpha   90.00
_cell.angle_beta   90.00
_cell.angle_gamma   90.00
#
_symmetry.space_group_name_H-M   'P 1'
#
loop_
_entity.id
_entity.type
_entity.pdbx_description
1 polymer ?
#
loop_
_entity_poly.entity_id
_entity_poly.type
_entity_poly.pdbx_seq_one_letter_code
_entity_poly.pdbx_strand_id
1 'polypeptide(L)'
;MNELQFAFLDEFGNYGFNFDNHDYSTHFIIVSILVKESEKENLERQLQNYFPSEAAPMDDAQRSKLLQDIKDLPFSIYAYVIDKRKVREDSGIMHQTPFIKYVNRMVYEDLNRTFDQLDLVADEAEGKKFLQEFKKYIMTRSIPDLFNYSSFGFNNSQSDILLQLAGLMAETLGTSYDRSSYSVHSHSLLKMIKHKIAAINLLPLDYRHFLYDYKTDPADSRYNEVIIKQAVNSSYQYIENHRKSEEEDERLRIDFLKFLLFNLKENPDEYVYTQEILDNLNAIRDVKMNQHYFRSNIVSKLRDSGLLISSSNKGYKLPVCLNDLYDFVNLSSLTIYPMLQRISKCRDQILLATNQEIDILDPKEYGYLKKIIEMEKLKAQ
;
A
#
# COMPACT_ATOMS: atom_id res chain seq x y z
N MET A 1 -2.86 18.02 26.64
CA MET A 1 -3.84 18.37 25.58
C MET A 1 -3.06 18.39 24.28
N ASN A 2 -3.51 17.64 23.27
CA ASN A 2 -2.90 17.76 21.94
C ASN A 2 -3.17 19.19 21.45
N GLU A 3 -2.14 19.81 20.87
CA GLU A 3 -2.25 21.13 20.26
C GLU A 3 -3.14 21.05 19.02
N LEU A 4 -3.98 22.08 18.79
CA LEU A 4 -4.81 22.15 17.60
C LEU A 4 -3.93 22.14 16.35
N GLN A 5 -4.29 21.31 15.37
CA GLN A 5 -3.62 21.25 14.07
C GLN A 5 -4.53 21.80 12.98
N PHE A 6 -3.95 22.56 12.06
CA PHE A 6 -4.60 23.05 10.85
C PHE A 6 -4.23 22.17 9.66
N ALA A 7 -5.21 21.88 8.81
CA ALA A 7 -5.06 21.14 7.56
C ALA A 7 -5.55 21.99 6.39
N PHE A 8 -4.62 22.55 5.60
CA PHE A 8 -4.93 23.33 4.40
C PHE A 8 -4.98 22.41 3.19
N LEU A 9 -6.17 22.28 2.59
CA LEU A 9 -6.50 21.30 1.58
C LEU A 9 -6.50 21.93 0.19
N ASP A 10 -5.86 21.22 -0.75
CA ASP A 10 -6.04 21.46 -2.17
C ASP A 10 -6.13 20.14 -2.96
N GLU A 11 -6.62 20.22 -4.20
CA GLU A 11 -6.85 19.11 -5.11
C GLU A 11 -6.15 19.32 -6.46
N PHE A 12 -5.74 18.21 -7.07
CA PHE A 12 -5.20 18.17 -8.42
C PHE A 12 -5.85 17.05 -9.24
N GLY A 13 -6.04 17.32 -10.53
CA GLY A 13 -6.64 16.39 -11.49
C GLY A 13 -8.14 16.64 -11.67
N ASN A 14 -8.65 16.26 -12.83
CA ASN A 14 -10.07 16.34 -13.14
C ASN A 14 -10.84 15.11 -12.65
N TYR A 15 -12.17 15.21 -12.66
CA TYR A 15 -13.06 14.16 -12.15
C TYR A 15 -13.53 13.16 -13.21
N GLY A 16 -13.05 13.29 -14.45
CA GLY A 16 -13.51 12.48 -15.57
C GLY A 16 -12.75 11.16 -15.72
N PHE A 17 -13.34 10.24 -16.48
CA PHE A 17 -12.83 8.87 -16.69
C PHE A 17 -12.54 8.56 -18.17
N ASN A 18 -12.50 9.57 -19.04
CA ASN A 18 -12.17 9.41 -20.45
C ASN A 18 -10.65 9.44 -20.67
N PHE A 19 -9.97 8.35 -20.29
CA PHE A 19 -8.51 8.24 -20.35
C PHE A 19 -7.93 8.13 -21.76
N ASP A 20 -8.78 8.02 -22.79
CA ASP A 20 -8.35 8.05 -24.19
C ASP A 20 -8.01 9.48 -24.65
N ASN A 21 -8.53 10.49 -23.95
CA ASN A 21 -8.14 11.89 -24.16
C ASN A 21 -7.04 12.30 -23.17
N HIS A 22 -5.95 12.86 -23.69
CA HIS A 22 -4.81 13.37 -22.93
C HIS A 22 -5.14 14.53 -21.98
N ASP A 23 -6.28 15.20 -22.15
CA ASP A 23 -6.75 16.24 -21.22
C ASP A 23 -7.32 15.65 -19.92
N TYR A 24 -7.57 14.33 -19.87
CA TYR A 24 -8.08 13.66 -18.69
C TYR A 24 -6.93 13.10 -17.84
N SER A 25 -6.78 13.68 -16.66
CA SER A 25 -5.93 13.12 -15.61
C SER A 25 -6.27 11.65 -15.36
N THR A 26 -5.24 10.85 -15.19
CA THR A 26 -5.30 9.45 -14.74
C THR A 26 -5.44 9.34 -13.24
N HIS A 27 -4.82 10.27 -12.52
CA HIS A 27 -4.84 10.34 -11.06
C HIS A 27 -5.67 11.53 -10.57
N PHE A 28 -6.29 11.37 -9.41
CA PHE A 28 -6.83 12.47 -8.63
C PHE A 28 -6.04 12.55 -7.33
N ILE A 29 -5.52 13.73 -7.01
CA ILE A 29 -4.62 13.93 -5.88
C ILE A 29 -5.25 14.94 -4.94
N ILE A 30 -5.22 14.63 -3.66
CA ILE A 30 -5.63 15.54 -2.59
C ILE A 30 -4.43 15.76 -1.70
N VAL A 31 -4.09 17.01 -1.43
CA VAL A 31 -2.98 17.38 -0.56
C VAL A 31 -3.51 18.18 0.62
N SER A 32 -2.95 17.90 1.78
CA SER A 32 -3.13 18.65 3.01
C SER A 32 -1.78 19.11 3.54
N ILE A 33 -1.65 20.41 3.78
CA ILE A 33 -0.55 20.99 4.53
C ILE A 33 -0.95 21.04 6.00
N LEU A 34 -0.22 20.30 6.83
CA LEU A 34 -0.42 20.20 8.27
C LEU A 34 0.49 21.18 8.99
N VAL A 35 -0.11 22.02 9.85
CA VAL A 35 0.59 23.06 10.62
C VAL A 35 0.04 23.10 12.04
N LYS A 36 0.92 23.19 13.04
CA LYS A 36 0.52 23.38 14.44
C LYS A 36 0.05 24.81 14.66
N GLU A 37 -0.89 25.02 15.59
CA GLU A 37 -1.40 26.36 15.91
C GLU A 37 -0.30 27.35 16.30
N SER A 38 0.68 26.94 17.10
CA SER A 38 1.82 27.79 17.50
C SER A 38 2.73 28.21 16.35
N GLU A 39 2.81 27.42 15.28
CA GLU A 39 3.72 27.64 14.15
C GLU A 39 3.06 28.41 13.00
N LYS A 40 1.71 28.48 12.97
CA LYS A 40 0.93 29.01 11.84
C LYS A 40 1.31 30.45 11.47
N GLU A 41 1.23 31.39 12.41
CA GLU A 41 1.49 32.81 12.10
C GLU A 41 2.93 33.05 11.63
N ASN A 42 3.89 32.33 12.21
CA ASN A 42 5.29 32.45 11.83
C ASN A 42 5.52 31.91 10.41
N LEU A 43 4.95 30.74 10.11
CA LEU A 43 5.00 30.15 8.78
C LEU A 43 4.39 31.07 7.72
N GLU A 44 3.22 31.66 7.97
CA GLU A 44 2.58 32.60 7.05
C GLU A 44 3.48 33.81 6.74
N ARG A 45 4.11 34.40 7.76
CA ARG A 45 5.04 35.52 7.58
C ARG A 45 6.26 35.15 6.74
N GLN A 46 6.81 33.95 6.94
CA GLN A 46 7.98 33.50 6.17
C GLN A 46 7.61 33.24 4.71
N LEU A 47 6.43 32.66 4.46
CA LEU A 47 5.95 32.35 3.11
C LEU A 47 5.58 33.60 2.29
N GLN A 48 5.23 34.72 2.93
CA GLN A 48 4.88 35.98 2.23
C GLN A 48 5.98 36.46 1.26
N ASN A 49 7.24 36.14 1.54
CA ASN A 49 8.37 36.52 0.67
C ASN A 49 8.45 35.70 -0.62
N TYR A 50 7.70 34.60 -0.72
CA TYR A 50 7.82 33.61 -1.78
C TYR A 50 6.58 33.51 -2.67
N PHE A 51 5.41 33.83 -2.13
CA PHE A 51 4.13 33.72 -2.83
C PHE A 51 3.57 35.13 -3.11
N PRO A 52 3.59 35.61 -4.38
CA PRO A 52 2.96 36.87 -4.74
C PRO A 52 1.42 36.76 -4.70
N SER A 53 0.74 37.91 -4.66
CA SER A 53 -0.73 37.98 -4.57
C SER A 53 -1.48 37.37 -5.77
N GLU A 54 -0.80 37.14 -6.90
CA GLU A 54 -1.35 36.44 -8.08
C GLU A 54 -0.53 35.19 -8.36
N ALA A 55 -1.19 34.03 -8.39
CA ALA A 55 -0.58 32.74 -8.69
C ALA A 55 -0.24 32.65 -10.19
N ALA A 56 0.99 32.98 -10.55
CA ALA A 56 1.52 32.70 -11.88
C ALA A 56 1.96 31.23 -11.99
N PRO A 57 1.79 30.58 -13.16
CA PRO A 57 2.32 29.24 -13.38
C PRO A 57 3.85 29.24 -13.19
N MET A 58 4.35 28.42 -12.27
CA MET A 58 5.79 28.26 -12.05
C MET A 58 6.37 27.18 -12.97
N ASP A 59 7.51 27.48 -13.58
CA ASP A 59 8.31 26.46 -14.25
C ASP A 59 9.03 25.55 -13.24
N ASP A 60 9.60 24.44 -13.72
CA ASP A 60 10.26 23.45 -12.85
C ASP A 60 11.51 24.01 -12.14
N ALA A 61 12.19 25.00 -12.70
CA ALA A 61 13.37 25.61 -12.10
C ALA A 61 12.98 26.56 -10.95
N GLN A 62 11.94 27.37 -11.16
CA GLN A 62 11.32 28.23 -10.16
C GLN A 62 10.75 27.39 -9.02
N ARG A 63 10.02 26.31 -9.35
CA ARG A 63 9.49 25.35 -8.39
C ARG A 63 10.61 24.71 -7.57
N SER A 64 11.68 24.23 -8.21
CA SER A 64 12.82 23.63 -7.50
C SER A 64 13.47 24.61 -6.52
N LYS A 65 13.72 25.86 -6.95
CA LYS A 65 14.28 26.89 -6.07
C LYS A 65 13.38 27.18 -4.87
N LEU A 66 12.08 27.34 -5.10
CA LEU A 66 11.10 27.58 -4.04
C LEU A 66 11.07 26.43 -3.03
N LEU A 67 10.99 25.18 -3.50
CA LEU A 67 11.02 24.00 -2.64
C LEU A 67 12.30 23.91 -1.80
N GLN A 68 13.43 24.38 -2.34
CA GLN A 68 14.70 24.45 -1.60
C GLN A 68 14.66 25.50 -0.49
N ASP A 69 14.06 26.66 -0.77
CA ASP A 69 14.01 27.78 0.17
C ASP A 69 13.05 27.49 1.35
N ILE A 70 11.95 26.77 1.09
CA ILE A 70 10.94 26.44 2.13
C ILE A 70 11.20 25.11 2.85
N LYS A 71 12.28 24.39 2.51
CA LYS A 71 12.53 23.01 2.97
C LYS A 71 12.65 22.88 4.50
N ASP A 72 13.01 23.95 5.20
CA ASP A 72 13.26 23.93 6.65
C ASP A 72 12.05 24.48 7.43
N LEU A 73 11.02 24.99 6.73
CA LEU A 73 9.85 25.59 7.36
C LEU A 73 8.95 24.55 8.06
N PRO A 74 8.26 24.92 9.15
CA PRO A 74 7.57 24.01 10.07
C PRO A 74 6.18 23.53 9.57
N PHE A 75 6.15 22.83 8.44
CA PHE A 75 4.95 22.19 7.92
C PHE A 75 5.19 20.72 7.55
N SER A 76 4.11 19.95 7.45
CA SER A 76 4.13 18.58 6.96
C SER A 76 3.11 18.40 5.82
N ILE A 77 3.40 17.49 4.90
CA ILE A 77 2.57 17.18 3.73
C ILE A 77 1.88 15.84 3.97
N TYR A 78 0.56 15.82 3.87
CA TYR A 78 -0.26 14.61 3.91
C TYR A 78 -1.08 14.53 2.63
N ALA A 79 -0.95 13.45 1.86
CA ALA A 79 -1.58 13.36 0.55
C ALA A 79 -2.30 12.04 0.29
N TYR A 80 -3.30 12.09 -0.57
CA TYR A 80 -3.97 10.93 -1.18
C TYR A 80 -3.72 10.97 -2.68
N VAL A 81 -3.21 9.88 -3.24
CA VAL A 81 -3.02 9.71 -4.68
C VAL A 81 -3.94 8.59 -5.15
N ILE A 82 -4.95 8.95 -5.92
CA ILE A 82 -6.05 8.07 -6.31
C ILE A 82 -5.92 7.73 -7.79
N ASP A 83 -5.60 6.49 -8.13
CA ASP A 83 -5.60 6.00 -9.51
C ASP A 83 -7.03 5.74 -9.98
N LYS A 84 -7.59 6.66 -10.78
CA LYS A 84 -8.97 6.58 -11.25
C LYS A 84 -9.21 5.40 -12.18
N ARG A 85 -8.19 4.90 -12.86
CA ARG A 85 -8.32 3.74 -13.75
C ARG A 85 -8.65 2.50 -12.93
N LYS A 86 -7.93 2.31 -11.83
CA LYS A 86 -8.18 1.21 -10.88
C LYS A 86 -9.50 1.35 -10.17
N VAL A 87 -9.88 2.57 -9.75
CA VAL A 87 -11.21 2.80 -9.16
C VAL A 87 -12.30 2.36 -10.14
N ARG A 88 -12.16 2.66 -11.44
CA ARG A 88 -13.09 2.22 -12.47
C ARG A 88 -13.14 0.69 -12.60
N GLU A 89 -12.00 0.01 -12.58
CA GLU A 89 -11.91 -1.45 -12.67
C GLU A 89 -12.49 -2.16 -11.44
N ASP A 90 -12.16 -1.68 -10.23
CA ASP A 90 -12.53 -2.32 -8.96
C ASP A 90 -13.99 -2.09 -8.58
N SER A 91 -14.48 -0.87 -8.79
CA SER A 91 -15.77 -0.43 -8.26
C SER A 91 -16.81 -0.11 -9.35
N GLY A 92 -16.42 -0.13 -10.62
CA GLY A 92 -17.29 0.21 -11.73
C GLY A 92 -17.67 1.69 -11.80
N ILE A 93 -17.04 2.56 -10.99
CA ILE A 93 -17.29 4.01 -10.99
C ILE A 93 -16.76 4.62 -12.29
N MET A 94 -17.65 5.22 -13.08
CA MET A 94 -17.30 5.87 -14.36
C MET A 94 -17.79 7.32 -14.47
N HIS A 95 -18.47 7.82 -13.43
CA HIS A 95 -19.08 9.14 -13.42
C HIS A 95 -18.54 9.99 -12.27
N GLN A 96 -18.51 11.31 -12.49
CA GLN A 96 -17.98 12.30 -11.54
C GLN A 96 -18.67 12.25 -10.18
N THR A 97 -20.01 12.27 -10.12
CA THR A 97 -20.73 12.37 -8.84
C THR A 97 -20.53 11.15 -7.94
N PRO A 98 -20.63 9.90 -8.44
CA PRO A 98 -20.27 8.72 -7.65
C PRO A 98 -18.80 8.72 -7.21
N PHE A 99 -17.88 9.18 -8.06
CA PHE A 99 -16.47 9.29 -7.72
C PHE A 99 -16.22 10.26 -6.57
N ILE A 100 -16.74 11.49 -6.64
CA ILE A 100 -16.60 12.47 -5.56
C ILE A 100 -17.16 11.93 -4.24
N LYS A 101 -18.33 11.27 -4.25
CA LYS A 101 -18.90 10.64 -3.05
C LYS A 101 -18.02 9.53 -2.48
N TYR A 102 -17.44 8.70 -3.35
CA TYR A 102 -16.51 7.64 -2.96
C TYR A 102 -15.27 8.21 -2.28
N VAL A 103 -14.65 9.21 -2.89
CA VAL A 103 -13.45 9.86 -2.36
C VAL A 103 -13.75 10.61 -1.05
N ASN A 104 -14.86 11.37 -0.99
CA ASN A 104 -15.28 12.07 0.23
C ASN A 104 -15.39 11.14 1.43
N ARG A 105 -16.08 10.01 1.24
CA ARG A 105 -16.24 9.01 2.31
C ARG A 105 -14.90 8.48 2.78
N MET A 106 -14.05 8.08 1.84
CA MET A 106 -12.76 7.45 2.12
C MET A 106 -11.80 8.41 2.84
N VAL A 107 -11.68 9.65 2.36
CA VAL A 107 -10.82 10.68 2.96
C VAL A 107 -11.35 11.08 4.34
N TYR A 108 -12.67 11.24 4.50
CA TYR A 108 -13.28 11.52 5.80
C TYR A 108 -13.01 10.41 6.82
N GLU A 109 -13.27 9.15 6.46
CA GLU A 109 -13.06 8.00 7.36
C GLU A 109 -11.59 7.88 7.80
N ASP A 110 -10.64 8.18 6.92
CA ASP A 110 -9.22 8.12 7.24
C ASP A 110 -8.76 9.31 8.11
N LEU A 111 -9.12 10.55 7.76
CA LEU A 111 -8.77 11.73 8.54
C LEU A 111 -9.40 11.70 9.94
N ASN A 112 -10.69 11.39 10.04
CA ASN A 112 -11.41 11.35 11.32
C ASN A 112 -10.93 10.23 12.25
N ARG A 113 -10.33 9.16 11.70
CA ARG A 113 -9.67 8.12 12.50
C ARG A 113 -8.27 8.53 12.95
N THR A 114 -7.61 9.36 12.16
CA THR A 114 -6.18 9.67 12.33
C THR A 114 -5.97 10.87 13.25
N PHE A 115 -6.89 11.84 13.25
CA PHE A 115 -6.75 13.08 14.02
C PHE A 115 -7.92 13.28 14.98
N ASP A 116 -7.61 13.44 16.27
CA ASP A 116 -8.61 13.75 17.30
C ASP A 116 -9.10 15.21 17.23
N GLN A 117 -8.22 16.13 16.82
CA GLN A 117 -8.47 17.58 16.70
C GLN A 117 -7.80 18.13 15.43
N LEU A 118 -8.59 18.54 14.44
CA LEU A 118 -8.09 19.02 13.14
C LEU A 118 -9.00 20.07 12.51
N ASP A 119 -8.52 21.30 12.38
CA ASP A 119 -9.26 22.36 11.70
C ASP A 119 -8.91 22.40 10.20
N LEU A 120 -9.91 22.14 9.36
CA LEU A 120 -9.80 22.03 7.92
C LEU A 120 -10.05 23.38 7.26
N VAL A 121 -9.17 23.73 6.33
CA VAL A 121 -9.27 24.94 5.50
C VAL A 121 -9.14 24.50 4.05
N ALA A 122 -10.05 24.91 3.17
CA ALA A 122 -10.04 24.51 1.77
C ALA A 122 -10.30 25.72 0.87
N ASP A 123 -9.72 25.70 -0.33
CA ASP A 123 -10.05 26.66 -1.38
C ASP A 123 -11.35 26.26 -2.09
N GLU A 124 -12.37 27.11 -2.00
CA GLU A 124 -13.72 26.88 -2.54
C GLU A 124 -13.94 27.48 -3.95
N ALA A 125 -12.87 27.82 -4.67
CA ALA A 125 -12.95 28.30 -6.05
C ALA A 125 -13.92 27.47 -6.93
N GLU A 126 -14.62 28.11 -7.88
CA GLU A 126 -15.71 27.52 -8.68
C GLU A 126 -15.34 26.21 -9.43
N GLY A 127 -14.05 25.91 -9.59
CA GLY A 127 -13.54 24.67 -10.19
C GLY A 127 -13.41 23.47 -9.23
N LYS A 128 -13.34 23.68 -7.92
CA LYS A 128 -12.95 22.66 -6.91
C LYS A 128 -14.16 21.96 -6.30
N LYS A 129 -14.92 21.25 -7.14
CA LYS A 129 -16.17 20.55 -6.77
C LYS A 129 -15.97 19.50 -5.68
N PHE A 130 -14.82 18.80 -5.64
CA PHE A 130 -14.58 17.83 -4.57
C PHE A 130 -14.47 18.54 -3.22
N LEU A 131 -13.64 19.57 -3.08
CA LEU A 131 -13.52 20.34 -1.82
C LEU A 131 -14.87 20.92 -1.34
N GLN A 132 -15.68 21.47 -2.26
CA GLN A 132 -17.02 21.98 -1.93
C GLN A 132 -17.94 20.88 -1.38
N GLU A 133 -17.98 19.72 -2.04
CA GLU A 133 -18.79 18.59 -1.58
C GLU A 133 -18.21 17.95 -0.32
N PHE A 134 -16.88 17.96 -0.14
CA PHE A 134 -16.19 17.44 1.03
C PHE A 134 -16.51 18.27 2.28
N LYS A 135 -16.50 19.60 2.16
CA LYS A 135 -16.96 20.51 3.23
C LYS A 135 -18.39 20.20 3.65
N LYS A 136 -19.33 20.12 2.70
CA LYS A 136 -20.72 19.74 2.99
C LYS A 136 -20.82 18.36 3.65
N TYR A 137 -20.03 17.40 3.17
CA TYR A 137 -20.00 16.04 3.70
C TYR A 137 -19.54 15.98 5.16
N ILE A 138 -18.52 16.76 5.53
CA ILE A 138 -18.02 16.87 6.90
C ILE A 138 -19.02 17.60 7.79
N MET A 139 -19.55 18.75 7.35
CA MET A 139 -20.51 19.54 8.14
C MET A 139 -21.80 18.77 8.46
N THR A 140 -22.22 17.86 7.57
CA THR A 140 -23.42 17.03 7.80
C THR A 140 -23.19 15.82 8.71
N ARG A 141 -21.92 15.41 8.92
CA ARG A 141 -21.55 14.21 9.70
C ARG A 141 -20.86 14.52 11.02
N SER A 142 -20.28 15.71 11.14
CA SER A 142 -19.58 16.20 12.33
C SER A 142 -20.54 17.06 13.13
N ILE A 143 -21.56 16.45 13.73
CA ILE A 143 -22.50 17.13 14.63
C ILE A 143 -21.87 17.11 16.02
N PRO A 144 -21.59 18.27 16.64
CA PRO A 144 -21.04 18.32 18.00
C PRO A 144 -22.02 17.67 18.98
N ASP A 145 -21.54 16.77 19.82
CA ASP A 145 -22.32 16.22 20.93
C ASP A 145 -21.76 16.74 22.28
N LEU A 146 -22.50 16.54 23.37
CA LEU A 146 -22.16 17.09 24.70
C LEU A 146 -20.80 16.59 25.24
N PHE A 147 -20.24 15.55 24.65
CA PHE A 147 -18.98 14.90 25.03
C PHE A 147 -17.89 15.01 23.94
N ASN A 148 -18.27 15.27 22.69
CA ASN A 148 -17.41 15.62 21.56
C ASN A 148 -17.45 17.13 21.31
N TYR A 149 -16.61 17.85 22.05
CA TYR A 149 -16.02 19.09 21.53
C TYR A 149 -14.95 18.72 20.49
N SER A 150 -15.30 17.94 19.47
CA SER A 150 -14.38 17.57 18.42
C SER A 150 -14.15 18.81 17.56
N SER A 151 -12.98 19.44 17.69
CA SER A 151 -12.51 20.50 16.80
C SER A 151 -12.16 19.97 15.39
N PHE A 152 -12.61 18.76 15.06
CA PHE A 152 -12.48 18.16 13.73
C PHE A 152 -13.56 18.71 12.80
N GLY A 153 -13.17 19.54 11.84
CA GLY A 153 -14.11 20.14 10.89
C GLY A 153 -13.63 21.46 10.31
N PHE A 154 -14.54 22.21 9.68
CA PHE A 154 -14.25 23.53 9.12
C PHE A 154 -14.70 24.61 10.11
N ASN A 155 -13.77 25.24 10.84
CA ASN A 155 -14.08 26.19 11.91
C ASN A 155 -13.85 27.67 11.52
N ASN A 156 -14.00 28.02 10.24
CA ASN A 156 -13.85 29.37 9.67
C ASN A 156 -12.42 29.95 9.69
N SER A 157 -11.40 29.13 9.91
CA SER A 157 -10.01 29.53 9.69
C SER A 157 -9.73 29.82 8.21
N GLN A 158 -8.93 30.84 7.93
CA GLN A 158 -8.53 31.24 6.58
C GLN A 158 -7.02 31.48 6.51
N SER A 159 -6.43 31.18 5.37
CA SER A 159 -5.04 31.53 5.02
C SER A 159 -4.81 31.30 3.54
N ASP A 160 -4.80 32.36 2.75
CA ASP A 160 -4.61 32.25 1.30
C ASP A 160 -3.22 31.71 0.97
N ILE A 161 -2.21 32.06 1.76
CA ILE A 161 -0.82 31.67 1.48
C ILE A 161 -0.55 30.19 1.76
N LEU A 162 -1.19 29.62 2.79
CA LEU A 162 -1.09 28.20 3.09
C LEU A 162 -1.92 27.36 2.11
N LEU A 163 -3.03 27.92 1.59
CA LEU A 163 -3.77 27.32 0.48
C LEU A 163 -2.95 27.34 -0.83
N GLN A 164 -2.23 28.43 -1.13
CA GLN A 164 -1.31 28.47 -2.27
C GLN A 164 -0.17 27.44 -2.14
N LEU A 165 0.36 27.25 -0.92
CA LEU A 165 1.34 26.20 -0.65
C LEU A 165 0.74 24.80 -0.88
N ALA A 166 -0.50 24.56 -0.45
CA ALA A 166 -1.20 23.30 -0.69
C ALA A 166 -1.38 23.04 -2.20
N GLY A 167 -1.78 24.06 -2.98
CA GLY A 167 -1.88 23.99 -4.44
C GLY A 167 -0.55 23.70 -5.13
N LEU A 168 0.53 24.37 -4.72
CA LEU A 168 1.88 24.10 -5.23
C LEU A 168 2.29 22.64 -5.00
N MET A 169 1.99 22.08 -3.81
CA MET A 169 2.29 20.69 -3.50
C MET A 169 1.40 19.73 -4.28
N ALA A 170 0.12 20.04 -4.46
CA ALA A 170 -0.80 19.27 -5.29
C ALA A 170 -0.33 19.20 -6.75
N GLU A 171 0.09 20.33 -7.32
CA GLU A 171 0.71 20.36 -8.65
C GLU A 171 2.02 19.58 -8.71
N THR A 172 2.89 19.75 -7.72
CA THR A 172 4.19 19.04 -7.66
C THR A 172 3.99 17.52 -7.64
N LEU A 173 3.05 17.03 -6.82
CA LEU A 173 2.67 15.61 -6.83
C LEU A 173 1.99 15.22 -8.14
N GLY A 174 1.14 16.09 -8.70
CA GLY A 174 0.52 15.93 -10.02
C GLY A 174 1.53 15.66 -11.11
N THR A 175 2.62 16.44 -11.18
CA THR A 175 3.69 16.22 -12.16
C THR A 175 4.45 14.91 -12.00
N SER A 176 4.29 14.23 -10.86
CA SER A 176 4.96 12.97 -10.56
C SER A 176 4.09 11.76 -10.86
N TYR A 177 2.81 11.81 -10.49
CA TYR A 177 1.90 10.66 -10.58
C TYR A 177 1.01 10.69 -11.83
N ASP A 178 0.64 11.87 -12.33
CA ASP A 178 -0.36 11.98 -13.36
C ASP A 178 0.23 12.03 -14.78
N ARG A 179 -0.30 11.21 -15.68
CA ARG A 179 0.18 11.09 -17.06
C ARG A 179 0.07 12.41 -17.83
N SER A 180 -0.98 13.19 -17.61
CA SER A 180 -1.21 14.44 -18.35
C SER A 180 -0.28 15.59 -17.94
N SER A 181 0.43 15.48 -16.83
CA SER A 181 1.30 16.54 -16.31
C SER A 181 2.71 16.06 -15.98
N TYR A 182 3.08 14.85 -16.42
CA TYR A 182 4.36 14.23 -16.11
C TYR A 182 5.56 15.12 -16.51
N SER A 183 6.42 15.43 -15.55
CA SER A 183 7.69 16.12 -15.79
C SER A 183 8.89 15.17 -15.59
N VAL A 184 9.92 15.34 -16.42
CA VAL A 184 11.22 14.66 -16.28
C VAL A 184 11.92 15.05 -14.97
N HIS A 185 11.59 16.22 -14.40
CA HIS A 185 12.17 16.72 -13.15
C HIS A 185 11.40 16.30 -11.89
N SER A 186 10.26 15.63 -12.03
CA SER A 186 9.39 15.17 -10.93
C SER A 186 10.14 14.42 -9.83
N HIS A 187 11.03 13.51 -10.20
CA HIS A 187 11.82 12.72 -9.25
C HIS A 187 12.75 13.60 -8.38
N SER A 188 13.33 14.65 -8.97
CA SER A 188 14.17 15.60 -8.23
C SER A 188 13.34 16.43 -7.25
N LEU A 189 12.17 16.91 -7.68
CA LEU A 189 11.27 17.72 -6.86
C LEU A 189 10.72 16.92 -5.67
N LEU A 190 10.26 15.68 -5.90
CA LEU A 190 9.81 14.77 -4.83
C LEU A 190 10.91 14.49 -3.80
N LYS A 191 12.15 14.31 -4.25
CA LYS A 191 13.29 14.07 -3.36
C LYS A 191 13.54 15.26 -2.43
N MET A 192 13.26 16.49 -2.89
CA MET A 192 13.44 17.71 -2.10
C MET A 192 12.38 17.88 -1.01
N ILE A 193 11.17 17.37 -1.21
CA ILE A 193 10.08 17.44 -0.23
C ILE A 193 9.93 16.17 0.61
N LYS A 194 10.72 15.12 0.34
CA LYS A 194 10.60 13.80 0.98
C LYS A 194 10.58 13.85 2.50
N HIS A 195 11.42 14.68 3.13
CA HIS A 195 11.47 14.83 4.60
C HIS A 195 10.28 15.62 5.16
N LYS A 196 9.48 16.28 4.33
CA LYS A 196 8.24 16.96 4.75
C LYS A 196 7.01 16.09 4.58
N ILE A 197 7.11 14.96 3.88
CA ILE A 197 5.98 14.06 3.64
C ILE A 197 5.70 13.25 4.91
N ALA A 198 4.61 13.54 5.59
CA ALA A 198 4.11 12.75 6.70
C ALA A 198 3.48 11.43 6.20
N ALA A 199 2.66 11.50 5.15
CA ALA A 199 2.13 10.32 4.49
C ALA A 199 1.69 10.59 3.05
N ILE A 200 1.82 9.57 2.19
CA ILE A 200 1.15 9.50 0.88
C ILE A 200 0.34 8.21 0.85
N ASN A 201 -0.99 8.35 0.80
CA ASN A 201 -1.93 7.24 0.74
C ASN A 201 -2.25 6.92 -0.71
N LEU A 202 -1.73 5.80 -1.22
CA LEU A 202 -1.99 5.30 -2.56
C LEU A 202 -3.29 4.49 -2.59
N LEU A 203 -4.24 4.89 -3.44
CA LEU A 203 -5.58 4.31 -3.47
C LEU A 203 -6.06 4.07 -4.91
N PRO A 204 -6.82 3.00 -5.18
CA PRO A 204 -7.08 1.85 -4.30
C PRO A 204 -5.81 1.00 -4.09
N LEU A 205 -5.77 0.26 -2.98
CA LEU A 205 -4.71 -0.71 -2.70
C LEU A 205 -4.88 -1.92 -3.61
N ASP A 206 -4.17 -1.94 -4.72
CA ASP A 206 -4.25 -3.02 -5.69
C ASP A 206 -3.11 -4.01 -5.53
N TYR A 207 -3.40 -5.14 -4.91
CA TYR A 207 -2.45 -6.22 -4.71
C TYR A 207 -2.28 -7.11 -5.96
N ARG A 208 -3.15 -6.96 -6.98
CA ARG A 208 -3.14 -7.81 -8.18
C ARG A 208 -1.95 -7.51 -9.08
N HIS A 209 -1.43 -6.29 -9.06
CA HIS A 209 -0.18 -5.91 -9.71
C HIS A 209 1.06 -6.66 -9.18
N PHE A 210 0.96 -7.26 -7.98
CA PHE A 210 2.03 -8.11 -7.45
C PHE A 210 1.85 -9.59 -7.80
N LEU A 211 0.73 -9.95 -8.43
CA LEU A 211 0.51 -11.30 -8.94
C LEU A 211 1.03 -11.37 -10.36
N TYR A 212 1.82 -12.39 -10.63
CA TYR A 212 2.26 -12.67 -11.99
C TYR A 212 1.14 -13.41 -12.72
N ASP A 213 0.53 -12.75 -13.73
CA ASP A 213 -0.41 -13.37 -14.66
C ASP A 213 0.38 -14.17 -15.71
N TYR A 214 0.70 -15.41 -15.36
CA TYR A 214 1.46 -16.29 -16.23
C TYR A 214 0.55 -16.86 -17.34
N LYS A 215 0.94 -16.65 -18.59
CA LYS A 215 0.38 -17.38 -19.73
C LYS A 215 1.26 -18.60 -19.97
N THR A 216 0.65 -19.75 -20.23
CA THR A 216 1.40 -20.97 -20.59
C THR A 216 2.16 -20.74 -21.90
N ASP A 217 3.45 -20.42 -21.82
CA ASP A 217 4.33 -20.29 -22.99
C ASP A 217 4.86 -21.69 -23.36
N PRO A 218 4.70 -22.14 -24.61
CA PRO A 218 5.33 -23.37 -25.10
C PRO A 218 6.84 -23.43 -24.84
N ALA A 219 7.53 -22.29 -24.79
CA ALA A 219 8.96 -22.18 -24.53
C ALA A 219 9.35 -22.51 -23.08
N ASP A 220 8.43 -22.42 -22.11
CA ASP A 220 8.69 -22.74 -20.69
C ASP A 220 8.72 -24.25 -20.44
N SER A 221 8.18 -25.06 -21.36
CA SER A 221 8.19 -26.52 -21.29
C SER A 221 9.60 -27.11 -21.17
N ARG A 222 10.62 -26.41 -21.69
CA ARG A 222 12.03 -26.82 -21.58
C ARG A 222 12.55 -26.90 -20.14
N TYR A 223 11.90 -26.20 -19.21
CA TYR A 223 12.29 -26.17 -17.79
C TYR A 223 11.51 -27.17 -16.95
N ASN A 224 10.38 -27.69 -17.43
CA ASN A 224 9.53 -28.61 -16.67
C ASN A 224 10.31 -29.86 -16.22
N GLU A 225 11.13 -30.44 -17.11
CA GLU A 225 11.95 -31.60 -16.77
C GLU A 225 12.94 -31.29 -15.62
N VAL A 226 13.53 -30.10 -15.61
CA VAL A 226 14.45 -29.67 -14.56
C VAL A 226 13.70 -29.47 -13.23
N ILE A 227 12.54 -28.84 -13.27
CA ILE A 227 11.70 -28.59 -12.09
C ILE A 227 11.25 -29.91 -11.46
N ILE A 228 10.71 -30.83 -12.26
CA ILE A 228 10.27 -32.15 -11.80
C ILE A 228 11.44 -32.91 -11.19
N LYS A 229 12.57 -33.01 -11.91
CA LYS A 229 13.76 -33.71 -11.42
C LYS A 229 14.23 -33.13 -10.10
N GLN A 230 14.27 -31.80 -9.97
CA GLN A 230 14.71 -31.16 -8.74
C GLN A 230 13.75 -31.41 -7.58
N ALA A 231 12.43 -31.30 -7.79
CA ALA A 231 11.42 -31.55 -6.76
C ALA A 231 11.45 -33.02 -6.28
N VAL A 232 11.57 -33.97 -7.22
CA VAL A 232 11.64 -35.40 -6.91
C VAL A 232 12.95 -35.77 -6.22
N ASN A 233 14.10 -35.30 -6.74
CA ASN A 233 15.41 -35.62 -6.16
C ASN A 233 15.55 -35.07 -4.74
N SER A 234 15.16 -33.81 -4.52
CA SER A 234 15.20 -33.21 -3.17
C SER A 234 14.29 -33.94 -2.19
N SER A 235 13.10 -34.38 -2.63
CA SER A 235 12.19 -35.17 -1.81
C SER A 235 12.78 -36.53 -1.41
N TYR A 236 13.34 -37.28 -2.37
CA TYR A 236 13.98 -38.57 -2.06
C TYR A 236 15.22 -38.42 -1.18
N GLN A 237 16.05 -37.40 -1.42
CA GLN A 237 17.20 -37.10 -0.57
C GLN A 237 16.76 -36.82 0.87
N TYR A 238 15.71 -36.02 1.06
CA TYR A 238 15.17 -35.75 2.39
C TYR A 238 14.69 -37.03 3.08
N ILE A 239 13.92 -37.86 2.36
CA ILE A 239 13.40 -39.13 2.89
C ILE A 239 14.54 -40.06 3.32
N GLU A 240 15.57 -40.22 2.50
CA GLU A 240 16.71 -41.10 2.83
C GLU A 240 17.52 -40.58 4.01
N ASN A 241 17.79 -39.27 4.06
CA ASN A 241 18.54 -38.66 5.15
C ASN A 241 17.84 -38.79 6.52
N HIS A 242 16.50 -38.83 6.54
CA HIS A 242 15.70 -38.86 7.77
C HIS A 242 15.02 -40.21 8.02
N ARG A 243 15.28 -41.23 7.19
CA ARG A 243 14.59 -42.54 7.23
C ARG A 243 14.65 -43.26 8.57
N LYS A 244 15.71 -43.03 9.35
CA LYS A 244 15.93 -43.64 10.68
C LYS A 244 15.46 -42.77 11.84
N SER A 245 14.82 -41.63 11.59
CA SER A 245 14.36 -40.74 12.64
C SER A 245 13.29 -41.39 13.50
N GLU A 246 13.43 -41.23 14.82
CA GLU A 246 12.42 -41.63 15.80
C GLU A 246 11.48 -40.49 16.18
N GLU A 247 11.76 -39.27 15.74
CA GLU A 247 10.91 -38.11 15.97
C GLU A 247 9.58 -38.24 15.19
N GLU A 248 8.46 -38.08 15.90
CA GLU A 248 7.11 -38.22 15.32
C GLU A 248 6.89 -37.23 14.17
N ASP A 249 7.31 -35.97 14.34
CA ASP A 249 7.17 -34.93 13.31
C ASP A 249 7.98 -35.22 12.05
N GLU A 250 9.19 -35.79 12.18
CA GLU A 250 9.98 -36.21 11.02
C GLU A 250 9.32 -37.36 10.26
N ARG A 251 8.74 -38.34 10.98
CA ARG A 251 7.99 -39.43 10.33
C ARG A 251 6.78 -38.88 9.57
N LEU A 252 6.06 -37.92 10.14
CA LEU A 252 4.94 -37.25 9.48
C LEU A 252 5.38 -36.44 8.24
N ARG A 253 6.53 -35.77 8.31
CA ARG A 253 7.14 -35.08 7.16
C ARG A 253 7.45 -36.07 6.03
N ILE A 254 8.05 -37.21 6.36
CA ILE A 254 8.35 -38.29 5.41
C ILE A 254 7.06 -38.84 4.78
N ASP A 255 6.03 -39.12 5.57
CA ASP A 255 4.80 -39.70 5.06
C ASP A 255 4.01 -38.72 4.19
N PHE A 256 4.02 -37.43 4.54
CA PHE A 256 3.49 -36.38 3.68
C PHE A 256 4.22 -36.31 2.33
N LEU A 257 5.56 -36.40 2.32
CA LEU A 257 6.32 -36.41 1.07
C LEU A 257 6.05 -37.65 0.22
N LYS A 258 5.94 -38.84 0.83
CA LYS A 258 5.54 -40.07 0.12
C LYS A 258 4.17 -39.92 -0.51
N PHE A 259 3.22 -39.31 0.21
CA PHE A 259 1.88 -39.04 -0.30
C PHE A 259 1.91 -38.10 -1.51
N LEU A 260 2.69 -37.01 -1.46
CA LEU A 260 2.85 -36.11 -2.61
C LEU A 260 3.57 -36.77 -3.79
N LEU A 261 4.58 -37.63 -3.55
CA LEU A 261 5.26 -38.41 -4.59
C LEU A 261 4.31 -39.42 -5.25
N PHE A 262 3.42 -40.02 -4.47
CA PHE A 262 2.36 -40.89 -4.98
C PHE A 262 1.38 -40.09 -5.86
N ASN A 263 0.91 -38.93 -5.39
CA ASN A 263 0.02 -38.09 -6.19
C ASN A 263 0.70 -37.59 -7.47
N LEU A 264 1.99 -37.23 -7.41
CA LEU A 264 2.77 -36.85 -8.59
C LEU A 264 2.80 -37.97 -9.66
N LYS A 265 2.80 -39.23 -9.24
CA LYS A 265 2.82 -40.38 -10.16
C LYS A 265 1.45 -40.62 -10.79
N GLU A 266 0.37 -40.53 -10.02
CA GLU A 266 -0.98 -40.86 -10.48
C GLU A 266 -1.66 -39.66 -11.18
N ASN A 267 -1.55 -38.46 -10.58
CA ASN A 267 -2.20 -37.22 -11.03
C ASN A 267 -1.20 -36.04 -10.99
N PRO A 268 -0.20 -35.98 -11.88
CA PRO A 268 0.92 -35.03 -11.82
C PRO A 268 0.50 -33.55 -11.86
N ASP A 269 -0.61 -33.26 -12.55
CA ASP A 269 -1.09 -31.88 -12.72
C ASP A 269 -1.96 -31.40 -11.56
N GLU A 270 -2.46 -32.32 -10.71
CA GLU A 270 -3.45 -32.01 -9.70
C GLU A 270 -2.84 -31.62 -8.35
N TYR A 271 -3.47 -30.65 -7.69
CA TYR A 271 -3.21 -30.32 -6.30
C TYR A 271 -4.04 -31.23 -5.39
N VAL A 272 -3.46 -31.67 -4.27
CA VAL A 272 -4.21 -32.38 -3.24
C VAL A 272 -4.69 -31.39 -2.18
N TYR A 273 -6.00 -31.42 -1.90
CA TYR A 273 -6.60 -30.58 -0.88
C TYR A 273 -6.02 -30.87 0.51
N THR A 274 -5.93 -29.82 1.34
CA THR A 274 -5.38 -29.95 2.70
C THR A 274 -6.16 -30.97 3.54
N GLN A 275 -7.48 -31.04 3.38
CA GLN A 275 -8.30 -31.96 4.15
C GLN A 275 -8.01 -33.43 3.81
N GLU A 276 -7.82 -33.73 2.52
CA GLU A 276 -7.47 -35.08 2.07
C GLU A 276 -6.12 -35.54 2.61
N ILE A 277 -5.12 -34.65 2.61
CA ILE A 277 -3.81 -34.91 3.23
C ILE A 277 -3.97 -35.18 4.74
N LEU A 278 -4.76 -34.36 5.43
CA LEU A 278 -5.00 -34.54 6.86
C LEU A 278 -5.73 -35.85 7.16
N ASP A 279 -6.70 -36.23 6.34
CA ASP A 279 -7.45 -37.47 6.51
C ASP A 279 -6.52 -38.68 6.31
N ASN A 280 -5.59 -38.61 5.35
CA ASN A 280 -4.56 -39.62 5.14
C ASN A 280 -3.59 -39.71 6.34
N LEU A 281 -3.01 -38.58 6.77
CA LEU A 281 -2.03 -38.55 7.86
C LEU A 281 -2.64 -38.87 9.23
N ASN A 282 -3.94 -38.65 9.42
CA ASN A 282 -4.65 -38.96 10.67
C ASN A 282 -5.29 -40.34 10.70
N ALA A 283 -5.26 -41.12 9.62
CA ALA A 283 -6.02 -42.36 9.48
C ALA A 283 -5.75 -43.39 10.59
N ILE A 284 -4.54 -43.39 11.13
CA ILE A 284 -4.07 -44.33 12.17
C ILE A 284 -3.66 -43.64 13.48
N ARG A 285 -3.99 -42.35 13.64
CA ARG A 285 -3.59 -41.56 14.82
C ARG A 285 -4.72 -41.49 15.84
N ASP A 286 -4.37 -41.71 17.11
CA ASP A 286 -5.31 -41.52 18.23
C ASP A 286 -5.65 -40.04 18.44
N VAL A 287 -4.66 -39.15 18.29
CA VAL A 287 -4.85 -37.70 18.35
C VAL A 287 -4.71 -37.11 16.95
N LYS A 288 -5.81 -36.54 16.44
CA LYS A 288 -5.84 -35.94 15.11
C LYS A 288 -5.07 -34.61 15.07
N MET A 289 -4.17 -34.50 14.12
CA MET A 289 -3.49 -33.28 13.75
C MET A 289 -4.46 -32.31 13.06
N ASN A 290 -4.40 -31.03 13.48
CA ASN A 290 -5.18 -29.96 12.87
C ASN A 290 -4.38 -29.25 11.75
N GLN A 291 -5.08 -28.42 10.96
CA GLN A 291 -4.48 -27.69 9.84
C GLN A 291 -3.34 -26.76 10.25
N HIS A 292 -3.43 -26.13 11.42
CA HIS A 292 -2.38 -25.22 11.89
C HIS A 292 -1.07 -25.97 12.15
N TYR A 293 -1.15 -27.06 12.91
CA TYR A 293 0.00 -27.92 13.21
C TYR A 293 0.63 -28.46 11.93
N PHE A 294 -0.19 -28.94 10.99
CA PHE A 294 0.29 -29.42 9.69
C PHE A 294 1.07 -28.34 8.94
N ARG A 295 0.55 -27.12 8.87
CA ARG A 295 1.23 -26.00 8.20
C ARG A 295 2.53 -25.60 8.89
N SER A 296 2.54 -25.49 10.22
CA SER A 296 3.69 -24.98 10.97
C SER A 296 4.81 -26.00 11.13
N ASN A 297 4.47 -27.26 11.46
CA ASN A 297 5.45 -28.27 11.84
C ASN A 297 5.81 -29.20 10.70
N ILE A 298 4.96 -29.35 9.68
CA ILE A 298 5.22 -30.24 8.54
C ILE A 298 5.62 -29.41 7.32
N VAL A 299 4.69 -28.63 6.76
CA VAL A 299 4.92 -27.91 5.49
C VAL A 299 6.04 -26.88 5.61
N SER A 300 6.01 -26.02 6.63
CA SER A 300 7.01 -24.95 6.78
C SER A 300 8.40 -25.52 7.00
N LYS A 301 8.55 -26.57 7.83
CA LYS A 301 9.83 -27.22 8.10
C LYS A 301 10.44 -27.91 6.89
N LEU A 302 9.60 -28.53 6.05
CA LEU A 302 10.06 -29.08 4.77
C LEU A 302 10.58 -27.98 3.83
N ARG A 303 9.90 -26.83 3.77
CA ARG A 303 10.35 -25.68 2.98
C ARG A 303 11.62 -25.03 3.51
N ASP A 304 11.73 -24.89 4.84
CA ASP A 304 12.93 -24.39 5.51
C ASP A 304 14.15 -25.28 5.19
N SER A 305 13.90 -26.58 4.94
CA SER A 305 14.91 -27.56 4.51
C SER A 305 15.22 -27.52 3.00
N GLY A 306 14.62 -26.60 2.26
CA GLY A 306 14.85 -26.40 0.83
C GLY A 306 14.01 -27.28 -0.10
N LEU A 307 12.96 -27.96 0.40
CA LEU A 307 12.10 -28.77 -0.46
C LEU A 307 11.13 -27.91 -1.28
N LEU A 308 10.98 -28.29 -2.56
CA LEU A 308 10.07 -27.64 -3.48
C LEU A 308 8.65 -28.19 -3.31
N ILE A 309 7.82 -27.47 -2.56
CA ILE A 309 6.41 -27.80 -2.35
C ILE A 309 5.56 -26.62 -2.78
N SER A 310 4.80 -26.77 -3.85
CA SER A 310 3.88 -25.75 -4.34
C SER A 310 2.61 -25.72 -3.51
N SER A 311 2.17 -24.51 -3.18
CA SER A 311 0.88 -24.28 -2.53
C SER A 311 0.01 -23.35 -3.35
N SER A 312 -1.27 -23.69 -3.42
CA SER A 312 -2.31 -22.84 -3.98
C SER A 312 -3.54 -22.88 -3.06
N ASN A 313 -4.59 -22.15 -3.44
CA ASN A 313 -5.91 -22.29 -2.82
C ASN A 313 -6.52 -23.70 -3.02
N LYS A 314 -5.97 -24.52 -3.92
CA LYS A 314 -6.37 -25.92 -4.17
C LYS A 314 -5.59 -26.93 -3.33
N GLY A 315 -4.60 -26.50 -2.55
CA GLY A 315 -3.84 -27.36 -1.63
C GLY A 315 -2.36 -27.45 -1.98
N TYR A 316 -1.79 -28.67 -1.95
CA TYR A 316 -0.35 -28.91 -2.07
C TYR A 316 -0.02 -29.89 -3.20
N LYS A 317 1.10 -29.66 -3.89
CA LYS A 317 1.70 -30.62 -4.83
C LYS A 317 3.22 -30.45 -4.89
N LEU A 318 3.90 -31.44 -5.47
CA LEU A 318 5.26 -31.24 -5.98
C LEU A 318 5.15 -30.51 -7.33
N PRO A 319 5.92 -29.43 -7.56
CA PRO A 319 5.85 -28.69 -8.80
C PRO A 319 6.32 -29.53 -9.98
N VAL A 320 5.54 -29.51 -11.07
CA VAL A 320 5.87 -30.17 -12.34
C VAL A 320 6.16 -29.18 -13.46
N CYS A 321 5.75 -27.94 -13.29
CA CYS A 321 6.01 -26.88 -14.24
C CYS A 321 6.25 -25.54 -13.53
N LEU A 322 6.63 -24.54 -14.33
CA LEU A 322 6.88 -23.19 -13.83
C LEU A 322 5.63 -22.55 -13.21
N ASN A 323 4.44 -22.86 -13.75
CA ASN A 323 3.16 -22.35 -13.25
C ASN A 323 2.92 -22.76 -11.79
N ASP A 324 3.30 -23.98 -11.40
CA ASP A 324 3.15 -24.45 -10.02
C ASP A 324 4.04 -23.65 -9.05
N LEU A 325 5.21 -23.19 -9.52
CA LEU A 325 6.09 -22.33 -8.73
C LEU A 325 5.51 -20.92 -8.62
N TYR A 326 4.91 -20.40 -9.70
CA TYR A 326 4.20 -19.13 -9.66
C TYR A 326 2.97 -19.17 -8.75
N ASP A 327 2.23 -20.26 -8.69
CA ASP A 327 1.12 -20.43 -7.73
C ASP A 327 1.60 -20.23 -6.30
N PHE A 328 2.73 -20.84 -5.94
CA PHE A 328 3.32 -20.69 -4.61
C PHE A 328 3.75 -19.25 -4.34
N VAL A 329 4.42 -18.61 -5.29
CA VAL A 329 4.88 -17.22 -5.15
C VAL A 329 3.69 -16.27 -5.05
N ASN A 330 2.68 -16.42 -5.89
CA ASN A 330 1.46 -15.62 -5.88
C ASN A 330 0.70 -15.76 -4.56
N LEU A 331 0.53 -16.98 -4.05
CA LEU A 331 -0.11 -17.20 -2.74
C LEU A 331 0.68 -16.54 -1.60
N SER A 332 2.01 -16.61 -1.65
CA SER A 332 2.88 -15.98 -0.67
C SER A 332 2.79 -14.45 -0.75
N SER A 333 2.79 -13.89 -1.95
CA SER A 333 2.61 -12.46 -2.21
C SER A 333 1.31 -11.92 -1.63
N LEU A 334 0.20 -12.65 -1.79
CA LEU A 334 -1.10 -12.27 -1.20
C LEU A 334 -1.08 -12.13 0.32
N THR A 335 -0.10 -12.73 1.00
CA THR A 335 0.07 -12.61 2.45
C THR A 335 1.12 -11.57 2.82
N ILE A 336 2.28 -11.60 2.15
CA ILE A 336 3.43 -10.75 2.47
C ILE A 336 3.12 -9.27 2.21
N TYR A 337 2.54 -8.92 1.05
CA TYR A 337 2.27 -7.51 0.71
C TYR A 337 1.29 -6.84 1.69
N PRO A 338 0.12 -7.43 2.02
CA PRO A 338 -0.75 -6.83 3.03
C PRO A 338 -0.10 -6.68 4.40
N MET A 339 0.78 -7.60 4.80
CA MET A 339 1.52 -7.48 6.06
C MET A 339 2.50 -6.30 6.05
N LEU A 340 3.27 -6.14 4.97
CA LEU A 340 4.17 -4.99 4.80
C LEU A 340 3.40 -3.66 4.80
N GLN A 341 2.27 -3.60 4.09
CA GLN A 341 1.44 -2.39 4.08
C GLN A 341 0.85 -2.04 5.44
N ARG A 342 0.43 -3.03 6.24
CA ARG A 342 -0.04 -2.78 7.62
C ARG A 342 1.07 -2.19 8.48
N ILE A 343 2.29 -2.71 8.36
CA ILE A 343 3.45 -2.16 9.08
C ILE A 343 3.75 -0.74 8.59
N SER A 344 3.72 -0.48 7.28
CA SER A 344 3.92 0.86 6.72
C SER A 344 2.88 1.84 7.25
N LYS A 345 1.59 1.48 7.24
CA LYS A 345 0.52 2.35 7.75
C LYS A 345 0.70 2.66 9.24
N CYS A 346 1.06 1.65 10.04
CA CYS A 346 1.34 1.86 11.45
C CYS A 346 2.54 2.82 11.65
N ARG A 347 3.62 2.63 10.89
CA ARG A 347 4.78 3.54 10.90
C ARG A 347 4.38 4.97 10.55
N ASP A 348 3.60 5.13 9.48
CA ASP A 348 3.19 6.44 8.97
C ASP A 348 2.27 7.16 9.98
N GLN A 349 1.38 6.44 10.66
CA GLN A 349 0.54 7.00 11.72
C GLN A 349 1.35 7.48 12.92
N ILE A 350 2.37 6.73 13.36
CA ILE A 350 3.22 7.15 14.48
C ILE A 350 4.12 8.32 14.08
N LEU A 351 4.72 8.28 12.88
CA LEU A 351 5.47 9.41 12.35
C LEU A 351 4.62 10.67 12.31
N LEU A 352 3.38 10.56 11.84
CA LEU A 352 2.44 11.69 11.81
C LEU A 352 2.10 12.20 13.22
N ALA A 353 1.68 11.31 14.13
CA ALA A 353 1.28 11.68 15.48
C ALA A 353 2.42 12.30 16.30
N THR A 354 3.67 11.92 16.00
CA THR A 354 4.87 12.41 16.68
C THR A 354 5.62 13.49 15.89
N ASN A 355 5.02 14.02 14.81
CA ASN A 355 5.65 15.02 13.95
C ASN A 355 7.08 14.63 13.51
N GLN A 356 7.22 13.36 13.12
CA GLN A 356 8.44 12.69 12.65
C GLN A 356 9.53 12.48 13.70
N GLU A 357 9.27 12.72 14.99
CA GLU A 357 10.25 12.51 16.05
C GLU A 357 10.50 11.02 16.35
N ILE A 358 9.50 10.16 16.13
CA ILE A 358 9.58 8.73 16.41
C ILE A 358 9.30 7.92 15.15
N ASP A 359 10.32 7.21 14.67
CA ASP A 359 10.20 6.17 13.65
C ASP A 359 10.27 4.78 14.31
N ILE A 360 9.14 4.06 14.32
CA ILE A 360 9.05 2.73 14.92
C ILE A 360 9.94 1.68 14.25
N LEU A 361 10.45 1.97 13.05
CA LEU A 361 11.37 1.09 12.33
C LEU A 361 12.84 1.53 12.43
N ASP A 362 13.17 2.53 13.26
CA ASP A 362 14.56 2.98 13.44
C ASP A 362 15.49 2.01 14.18
N PRO A 363 15.02 1.19 15.15
CA PRO A 363 15.84 0.15 15.75
C PRO A 363 16.51 -0.75 14.71
N LYS A 364 17.78 -1.12 14.94
CA LYS A 364 18.62 -1.83 13.96
C LYS A 364 18.02 -3.17 13.53
N GLU A 365 17.32 -3.82 14.44
CA GLU A 365 16.62 -5.09 14.27
C GLU A 365 15.57 -5.01 13.15
N TYR A 366 14.99 -3.83 12.91
CA TYR A 366 13.96 -3.60 11.88
C TYR A 366 14.53 -3.07 10.56
N GLY A 367 15.85 -2.95 10.43
CA GLY A 367 16.49 -2.35 9.26
C GLY A 367 16.15 -3.03 7.93
N TYR A 368 15.91 -4.35 7.92
CA TYR A 368 15.45 -5.07 6.72
C TYR A 368 14.03 -4.67 6.31
N LEU A 369 13.09 -4.62 7.27
CA LEU A 369 11.71 -4.20 7.03
C LEU A 369 11.65 -2.73 6.60
N LYS A 370 12.42 -1.84 7.26
CA LYS A 370 12.55 -0.43 6.90
C LYS A 370 12.98 -0.27 5.44
N LYS A 371 14.02 -0.99 5.01
CA LYS A 371 14.49 -0.99 3.61
C LYS A 371 13.41 -1.44 2.63
N ILE A 372 12.72 -2.56 2.90
CA ILE A 372 11.67 -3.08 2.01
C ILE A 372 10.54 -2.05 1.85
N ILE A 373 10.03 -1.52 2.96
CA ILE A 373 8.92 -0.57 2.96
C ILE A 373 9.31 0.74 2.25
N GLU A 374 10.54 1.22 2.45
CA GLU A 374 11.03 2.42 1.77
C GLU A 374 11.24 2.20 0.27
N MET A 375 11.69 1.01 -0.14
CA MET A 375 11.80 0.64 -1.56
C MET A 375 10.44 0.53 -2.24
N GLU A 376 9.41 0.02 -1.56
CA GLU A 376 8.04 -0.06 -2.09
C GLU A 376 7.47 1.35 -2.34
N LYS A 377 7.65 2.27 -1.39
CA LYS A 377 7.26 3.69 -1.56
C LYS A 377 7.97 4.39 -2.72
N LEU A 378 9.17 3.92 -3.11
CA LEU A 378 9.93 4.44 -4.26
C LEU A 378 9.49 3.80 -5.59
N LYS A 379 8.99 2.56 -5.60
CA LYS A 379 8.56 1.86 -6.82
C LYS A 379 7.14 2.20 -7.26
N ALA A 380 6.30 2.64 -6.33
CA ALA A 380 4.98 3.18 -6.64
C ALA A 380 5.03 4.64 -7.16
N GLN A 381 6.23 5.17 -7.43
CA GLN A 381 6.50 6.47 -8.06
C GLN A 381 6.66 6.25 -9.57
#